data_AF-A0A815WBU0-F1
#
_entry.id   AF-A0A815WBU0-F1
#
_cell.length_a   1.000
_cell.length_b   1.000
_cell.length_c   1.000
_cell.angle_alpha   90.00
_cell.angle_beta   90.00
_cell.angle_gamma   90.00
#
_symmetry.space_group_name_H-M   'P 1'
#
loop_
_entity.id
_entity.type
_entity.pdbx_description
1 polymer ?
#
loop_
_entity_poly.entity_id
_entity_poly.type
_entity_poly.pdbx_seq_one_letter_code
_entity_poly.pdbx_strand_id
1 'polypeptide(L)'
;VYLLLIYLDENILLDLKHLLIEAKQVVPPFLLQLESDKERLLDLGDEPGCSYCNGLGHRITNCPKLESQHAKATNNINKNDFLAKGNSDW
;
A
#
# COMPACT_ATOMS: atom_id res chain seq x y z
N VAL A 1 1.49 -15.43 34.72
CA VAL A 1 0.96 -15.25 33.34
C VAL A 1 0.95 -13.77 32.95
N TYR A 2 0.20 -12.91 33.64
CA TYR A 2 0.17 -11.46 33.35
C TYR A 2 1.55 -10.75 33.41
N LEU A 3 2.43 -11.16 34.34
CA LEU A 3 3.81 -10.62 34.46
C LEU A 3 4.70 -10.87 33.23
N LEU A 4 4.40 -11.90 32.43
CA LEU A 4 5.18 -12.25 31.24
C LEU A 4 4.75 -11.42 30.02
N LEU A 5 3.49 -10.96 30.01
CA LEU A 5 2.96 -10.08 28.97
C LEU A 5 3.51 -8.65 29.07
N ILE A 6 3.95 -8.22 30.26
CA ILE A 6 4.58 -6.89 30.46
C ILE A 6 5.98 -6.81 29.84
N TYR A 7 6.61 -7.97 29.53
CA TYR A 7 7.90 -8.01 28.83
C TYR A 7 7.73 -8.15 27.32
N LEU A 8 6.50 -8.34 26.83
CA LEU A 8 6.22 -8.36 25.41
C LEU A 8 5.94 -6.93 24.95
N ASP A 9 6.64 -6.51 23.89
CA ASP A 9 6.46 -5.18 23.31
C ASP A 9 5.00 -5.01 22.82
N GLU A 10 4.35 -3.95 23.27
CA GLU A 10 2.97 -3.62 22.91
C GLU A 10 2.79 -3.51 21.39
N ASN A 11 3.84 -3.10 20.66
CA ASN A 11 3.82 -3.04 19.20
C ASN A 11 3.69 -4.44 18.56
N ILE A 12 4.28 -5.47 19.18
CA ILE A 12 4.19 -6.85 18.68
C ILE A 12 2.76 -7.39 18.89
N LEU A 13 2.13 -7.06 20.02
CA LEU A 13 0.76 -7.46 20.30
C LEU A 13 -0.23 -6.78 19.35
N LEU A 14 0.00 -5.51 19.01
CA LEU A 14 -0.76 -4.78 18.01
C LEU A 14 -0.61 -5.40 16.61
N ASP A 15 0.62 -5.68 16.17
CA ASP A 15 0.85 -6.35 14.88
C ASP A 15 0.14 -7.71 14.80
N LEU A 16 0.20 -8.51 15.87
CA LEU A 16 -0.50 -9.78 15.96
C LEU A 16 -2.03 -9.62 15.88
N LYS A 17 -2.60 -8.59 16.51
CA LYS A 17 -4.02 -8.24 16.38
C LYS A 17 -4.39 -7.97 14.91
N HIS A 18 -3.60 -7.16 14.19
CA HIS A 18 -3.85 -6.83 12.79
C HIS A 18 -3.76 -8.07 11.87
N LEU A 19 -2.76 -8.93 12.08
CA LEU A 19 -2.62 -10.19 11.33
C LEU A 19 -3.83 -11.12 11.52
N LEU A 20 -4.35 -11.23 12.75
CA LEU A 20 -5.53 -12.05 13.02
C LEU A 20 -6.79 -11.52 12.32
N ILE A 21 -6.97 -10.19 12.30
CA ILE A 21 -8.07 -9.53 11.60
C ILE A 21 -7.99 -9.79 10.10
N GLU A 22 -6.81 -9.62 9.50
CA GLU A 22 -6.57 -9.87 8.08
C GLU A 22 -6.85 -11.34 7.70
N ALA A 23 -6.42 -12.27 8.55
CA ALA A 23 -6.67 -13.70 8.39
C ALA A 23 -8.13 -14.13 8.68
N LYS A 24 -9.01 -13.19 9.08
CA LYS A 24 -10.40 -13.44 9.53
C LYS A 24 -10.49 -14.45 10.68
N GLN A 25 -9.47 -14.49 11.53
CA GLN A 25 -9.43 -15.33 12.71
C GLN A 25 -10.10 -14.64 13.91
N VAL A 26 -10.53 -15.42 14.89
CA VAL A 26 -11.11 -14.88 16.12
C VAL A 26 -10.02 -14.16 16.89
N VAL A 27 -10.21 -12.86 17.16
CA VAL A 27 -9.28 -12.06 17.95
C VAL A 27 -9.57 -12.27 19.44
N PRO A 28 -8.59 -12.73 20.24
CA PRO A 28 -8.74 -12.84 21.69
C PRO A 28 -9.14 -11.52 22.38
N PRO A 29 -9.97 -11.55 23.44
CA PRO A 29 -10.46 -10.34 24.12
C PRO A 29 -9.36 -9.40 24.64
N PHE A 30 -8.22 -9.94 25.05
CA PHE A 30 -7.10 -9.12 25.55
C PHE A 30 -6.44 -8.29 24.43
N LEU A 31 -6.46 -8.76 23.18
CA LEU A 31 -5.96 -8.00 22.04
C LEU A 31 -6.97 -6.96 21.55
N LEU A 32 -8.26 -7.19 21.75
CA LEU A 32 -9.30 -6.20 21.46
C LEU A 32 -9.22 -4.99 22.40
N GLN A 33 -8.75 -5.20 23.63
CA GLN A 33 -8.54 -4.14 24.61
C GLN A 33 -7.28 -3.30 24.33
N LEU A 34 -6.38 -3.79 23.48
CA LEU A 34 -5.21 -3.04 23.03
C LEU A 34 -5.61 -2.15 21.87
N GLU A 35 -5.60 -0.84 22.09
CA GLU A 35 -5.80 0.18 21.06
C GLU A 35 -4.48 0.91 20.85
N SER A 36 -4.05 1.04 19.60
CA SER A 36 -2.92 1.94 19.29
C SER A 36 -3.39 3.39 19.38
N ASP A 37 -2.55 4.29 19.91
CA ASP A 37 -2.76 5.75 19.77
C ASP A 37 -3.02 6.18 18.32
N LYS A 38 -2.52 5.40 17.35
CA LYS A 38 -2.76 5.60 15.92
C LYS A 38 -4.17 5.20 15.48
N GLU A 39 -4.75 4.13 16.03
CA GLU A 39 -6.13 3.70 15.73
C GLU A 39 -7.14 4.78 16.18
N ARG A 40 -6.85 5.44 17.30
CA ARG A 40 -7.63 6.59 17.79
C ARG A 40 -7.55 7.82 16.88
N LEU A 41 -6.51 7.94 16.07
CA LEU A 41 -6.31 9.04 15.11
C LEU A 41 -6.80 8.69 13.69
N LEU A 42 -6.88 7.40 13.35
CA LEU A 42 -7.28 6.89 12.03
C LEU A 42 -8.79 7.01 11.76
N ASP A 43 -9.62 7.16 12.80
CA ASP A 43 -11.06 7.46 12.66
C ASP A 43 -11.32 8.86 12.03
N LEU A 44 -10.27 9.66 11.80
CA LEU A 44 -10.31 10.95 11.12
C LEU A 44 -9.81 10.90 9.66
N GLY A 45 -9.31 9.77 9.15
CA GLY A 45 -8.66 9.73 7.86
C GLY A 45 -8.74 8.37 7.18
N ASP A 46 -9.70 8.25 6.25
CA ASP A 46 -9.75 7.29 5.15
C ASP A 46 -8.46 7.41 4.33
N GLU A 47 -7.35 6.87 4.84
CA GLU A 47 -6.05 6.84 4.16
C GLU A 47 -6.09 5.70 3.15
N PRO A 48 -6.31 6.01 1.87
CA PRO A 48 -6.64 4.96 0.96
C PRO A 48 -5.43 4.48 0.21
N GLY A 49 -5.19 3.18 0.29
CA GLY A 49 -4.18 2.52 -0.52
C GLY A 49 -4.50 2.57 -2.02
N CYS A 50 -3.45 2.64 -2.82
CA CYS A 50 -3.51 2.50 -4.26
C CYS A 50 -3.60 1.02 -4.65
N SER A 51 -4.68 0.63 -5.32
CA SER A 51 -4.92 -0.74 -5.79
C SER A 51 -3.96 -1.21 -6.89
N TYR A 52 -3.22 -0.29 -7.52
CA TYR A 52 -2.28 -0.62 -8.60
C TYR A 52 -0.86 -0.92 -8.11
N CYS A 53 -0.36 -0.16 -7.13
CA CYS A 53 1.02 -0.32 -6.64
C CYS A 53 1.12 -0.79 -5.18
N ASN A 54 -0.02 -0.99 -4.52
CA ASN A 54 -0.13 -1.34 -3.10
C ASN A 54 0.52 -0.30 -2.15
N GLY A 55 0.72 0.94 -2.61
CA GLY A 55 1.22 2.03 -1.78
C GLY A 55 0.11 2.69 -0.97
N LEU A 56 0.42 3.11 0.25
CA LEU A 56 -0.48 3.86 1.14
C LEU A 56 -0.38 5.38 0.85
N GLY A 57 -1.44 6.15 1.10
CA GLY A 57 -1.44 7.62 0.96
C GLY A 57 -1.74 8.20 -0.43
N HIS A 58 -2.23 7.40 -1.38
CA HIS A 58 -2.73 7.91 -2.66
C HIS A 58 -3.72 6.94 -3.32
N ARG A 59 -4.69 7.48 -4.09
CA ARG A 59 -5.59 6.66 -4.91
C ARG A 59 -4.91 6.26 -6.23
N ILE A 60 -5.46 5.24 -6.90
CA ILE A 60 -4.99 4.80 -8.23
C ILE A 60 -4.86 5.95 -9.25
N THR A 61 -5.74 6.95 -9.16
CA THR A 61 -5.73 8.16 -10.01
C THR A 61 -4.48 9.01 -9.84
N ASN A 62 -3.81 8.94 -8.68
CA ASN A 62 -2.66 9.75 -8.33
C ASN A 62 -1.41 8.87 -8.13
N CYS A 63 -1.36 7.71 -8.79
CA CYS A 63 -0.28 6.76 -8.60
C CYS A 63 1.00 7.21 -9.34
N PRO A 64 2.09 7.55 -8.62
CA PRO A 64 3.35 7.99 -9.25
C PRO A 64 3.97 6.89 -10.11
N LYS A 65 3.69 5.63 -9.79
CA LYS A 65 4.15 4.47 -10.57
C LYS A 65 3.45 4.40 -11.93
N LEU A 66 2.14 4.62 -11.98
CA LEU A 66 1.39 4.68 -13.25
C LEU A 66 1.85 5.85 -14.10
N GLU A 67 2.00 7.04 -13.51
CA GLU A 67 2.47 8.23 -14.22
C GLU A 67 3.82 7.99 -14.91
N SER A 68 4.77 7.35 -14.20
CA SER A 68 6.07 6.98 -14.76
C SER A 68 6.00 5.98 -15.92
N GLN A 69 5.00 5.09 -15.93
CA GLN A 69 4.80 4.11 -17.00
C GLN A 69 4.12 4.75 -18.22
N HIS A 70 3.11 5.60 -18.00
CA HIS A 70 2.48 6.37 -19.07
C HIS A 70 3.51 7.27 -19.77
N ALA A 71 4.36 7.97 -19.02
CA ALA A 71 5.44 8.78 -19.58
C ALA A 71 6.47 7.98 -20.40
N LYS A 72 6.73 6.73 -20.04
CA LYS A 72 7.62 5.84 -20.81
C LYS A 72 6.95 5.29 -22.07
N ALA A 73 5.66 4.98 -22.02
CA ALA A 73 4.90 4.51 -23.18
C ALA A 73 4.75 5.61 -24.24
N THR A 74 4.42 6.85 -23.84
CA THR A 74 4.28 7.98 -24.77
C THR A 74 5.60 8.34 -25.46
N ASN A 75 6.73 8.24 -24.76
CA ASN A 75 8.06 8.46 -25.34
C ASN A 75 8.48 7.39 -26.36
N ASN A 76 7.97 6.17 -26.28
CA ASN A 76 8.27 5.11 -27.26
C ASN A 76 7.39 5.20 -28.52
N ILE A 77 6.16 5.70 -28.40
CA ILE A 77 5.27 5.87 -29.56
C ILE A 77 5.82 6.93 -30.53
N ASN A 78 6.43 8.00 -30.02
CA ASN A 78 6.98 9.07 -30.87
C ASN A 78 8.29 8.71 -31.59
N LYS A 79 9.03 7.71 -31.13
CA LYS A 79 10.33 7.33 -31.73
C LYS A 79 10.19 6.32 -32.86
N ASN A 80 9.18 5.46 -32.82
CA ASN A 80 9.03 4.38 -33.79
C ASN A 80 8.46 4.86 -35.14
N ASP A 81 7.70 5.95 -35.16
CA ASP A 81 7.12 6.51 -36.39
C ASP A 81 8.12 7.35 -37.20
N PHE A 82 9.15 7.92 -36.55
CA PHE A 82 10.17 8.73 -37.23
C PHE A 82 11.17 7.88 -38.03
N LEU A 83 11.39 6.62 -37.64
CA LEU A 83 12.32 5.70 -38.31
C LEU A 83 11.70 4.95 -39.50
N ALA A 84 10.37 4.94 -39.62
CA ALA A 84 9.66 4.24 -40.70
C ALA A 84 9.62 5.03 -42.03
N LYS A 85 9.91 6.34 -42.02
CA LYS A 85 9.82 7.22 -43.20
C LYS A 85 11.13 7.33 -44.02
N GLY A 86 12.22 6.69 -43.59
CA GLY A 86 13.55 6.89 -44.18
C GLY A 86 14.08 5.76 -45.08
N ASN A 87 13.37 4.64 -45.25
CA ASN A 87 13.94 3.40 -45.79
C ASN A 87 13.31 2.89 -47.11
N SER A 88 12.65 3.75 -47.88
CA SER A 88 12.29 3.45 -49.26
C SER A 88 12.82 4.56 -50.16
N ASP A 89 13.89 4.29 -50.89
CA ASP A 89 14.03 4.59 -52.33
C ASP A 89 15.35 3.96 -52.83
N TRP A 90 15.19 3.01 -53.77
CA TRP A 90 16.24 2.37 -54.56
C TRP A 90 16.54 3.20 -55.81
#